data_AF-K4LMK4-F1
#
_entry.id   AF-K4LMK4-F1
#
_cell.length_a   1.000
_cell.length_b   1.000
_cell.length_c   1.000
_cell.angle_alpha   90.00
_cell.angle_beta   90.00
_cell.angle_gamma   90.00
#
_symmetry.space_group_name_H-M   'P 1'
#
loop_
_entity.id
_entity.type
_entity.pdbx_description
1 polymer ?
#
loop_
_entity_poly.entity_id
_entity_poly.type
_entity_poly.pdbx_seq_one_letter_code
_entity_poly.pdbx_strand_id
1 'polypeptide(L)'
;YACSFRVTEAVYLVERLVDILARKLEMDPAELRLKNLIKPEQFPYKNKTGWEYDSGNYEVALRKSMAMAGYEDLRREQEEKRARGELMGIGISFFTETVGAGPRKHMDIVGLGMNDGAELRIHPTGKAVVRISVQSQGQGHETTFAQIVAEEIGIPPEDIDVVHGDTDQTPFGLGTYGSRSTPVSGAAVALVARKVREKAKFIAAAMLETRPEDLEWEKGRWFVKGDPSVGKTMAEIAMGAHGTVTLPEGIDGNLDAEVTYDPPNLTFPFGAYICVVDVDPGTGHVK
;
A
#
# COMPACT_ATOMS: atom_id res chain seq x y z
N TYR A 1 11.62 -20.53 -4.91
CA TYR A 1 11.07 -19.36 -4.20
C TYR A 1 11.13 -18.19 -5.16
N ALA A 2 9.98 -17.65 -5.60
CA ALA A 2 9.90 -16.54 -6.56
C ALA A 2 9.11 -15.41 -5.90
N CYS A 3 9.71 -14.78 -4.87
CA CYS A 3 9.09 -13.66 -4.17
C CYS A 3 9.00 -12.46 -5.13
N SER A 4 7.84 -11.78 -5.15
CA SER A 4 7.55 -10.66 -6.06
C SER A 4 8.02 -10.88 -7.51
N PHE A 5 7.84 -12.09 -8.05
CA PHE A 5 8.21 -12.44 -9.42
C PHE A 5 9.70 -12.19 -9.78
N ARG A 6 10.61 -12.78 -8.99
CA ARG A 6 12.07 -12.78 -9.20
C ARG A 6 12.80 -11.49 -8.80
N VAL A 7 12.12 -10.57 -8.11
CA VAL A 7 12.78 -9.36 -7.60
C VAL A 7 13.81 -9.70 -6.52
N THR A 8 13.62 -10.78 -5.77
CA THR A 8 14.64 -11.29 -4.83
C THR A 8 16.00 -11.49 -5.48
N GLU A 9 16.03 -12.15 -6.64
CA GLU A 9 17.24 -12.41 -7.41
C GLU A 9 17.80 -11.13 -8.02
N ALA A 10 16.95 -10.21 -8.49
CA ALA A 10 17.36 -8.94 -9.05
C ALA A 10 18.04 -8.02 -8.01
N VAL A 11 17.42 -7.86 -6.83
CA VAL A 11 17.98 -7.06 -5.73
C VAL A 11 19.28 -7.68 -5.23
N TYR A 12 19.30 -9.01 -5.03
CA TYR A 12 20.53 -9.70 -4.62
C TYR A 12 21.66 -9.47 -5.62
N LEU A 13 21.41 -9.61 -6.92
CA LEU A 13 22.41 -9.36 -7.95
C LEU A 13 22.97 -7.93 -7.88
N VAL A 14 22.09 -6.91 -7.89
CA VAL A 14 22.51 -5.51 -7.92
C VAL A 14 23.29 -5.14 -6.65
N GLU A 15 22.77 -5.47 -5.47
CA GLU A 15 23.43 -5.08 -4.21
C GLU A 15 24.78 -5.80 -4.01
N ARG A 16 24.91 -7.04 -4.49
CA ARG A 16 26.20 -7.74 -4.50
C ARG A 16 27.20 -7.10 -5.46
N LEU A 17 26.75 -6.67 -6.64
CA LEU A 17 27.62 -5.99 -7.61
C LEU A 17 28.08 -4.62 -7.09
N VAL A 18 27.21 -3.87 -6.41
CA VAL A 18 27.56 -2.59 -5.78
C VAL A 18 28.67 -2.79 -4.74
N ASP A 19 28.57 -3.79 -3.86
CA ASP A 19 29.62 -4.06 -2.88
C ASP A 19 30.95 -4.52 -3.50
N ILE A 20 30.90 -5.33 -4.57
CA ILE A 20 32.10 -5.73 -5.33
C ILE A 20 32.77 -4.50 -5.96
N LEU A 21 31.96 -3.60 -6.54
CA LEU A 21 32.44 -2.38 -7.15
C LEU A 21 33.05 -1.44 -6.10
N ALA A 22 32.38 -1.25 -4.96
CA ALA A 22 32.88 -0.43 -3.85
C ALA A 22 34.28 -0.90 -3.40
N ARG A 23 34.46 -2.21 -3.20
CA ARG A 23 35.76 -2.78 -2.84
C ARG A 23 36.82 -2.57 -3.91
N LYS A 24 36.47 -2.76 -5.20
CA LYS A 24 37.39 -2.55 -6.33
C LYS A 24 37.82 -1.09 -6.46
N LEU A 25 36.95 -0.16 -6.10
CA LEU A 25 37.21 1.28 -6.12
C LEU A 25 37.82 1.82 -4.82
N GLU A 26 38.05 0.96 -3.82
CA GLU A 26 38.50 1.36 -2.47
C GLU A 26 37.60 2.46 -1.86
N MET A 27 36.29 2.36 -2.11
CA MET A 27 35.27 3.32 -1.66
C MET A 27 34.37 2.68 -0.61
N ASP A 28 33.90 3.48 0.35
CA ASP A 28 32.87 3.02 1.28
C ASP A 28 31.58 2.62 0.53
N PRO A 29 31.01 1.43 0.80
CA PRO A 29 29.83 0.95 0.08
C PRO A 29 28.56 1.79 0.32
N ALA A 30 28.45 2.53 1.43
CA ALA A 30 27.37 3.50 1.63
C ALA A 30 27.60 4.75 0.79
N GLU A 31 28.84 5.24 0.72
CA GLU A 31 29.21 6.39 -0.12
C GLU A 31 28.95 6.10 -1.60
N LEU A 32 29.32 4.91 -2.08
CA LEU A 32 29.07 4.51 -3.47
C LEU A 32 27.56 4.51 -3.77
N ARG A 33 26.72 4.03 -2.85
CA ARG A 33 25.25 4.08 -2.99
C ARG A 33 24.79 5.54 -3.06
N LEU A 34 25.14 6.38 -2.08
CA LEU A 34 24.75 7.79 -2.02
C LEU A 34 25.10 8.55 -3.31
N LYS A 35 26.24 8.25 -3.94
CA LYS A 35 26.64 8.84 -5.22
C LYS A 35 25.76 8.44 -6.42
N ASN A 36 25.06 7.31 -6.34
CA ASN A 36 24.33 6.71 -7.46
C ASN A 36 22.82 6.57 -7.24
N LEU A 37 22.30 6.92 -6.06
CA LEU A 37 20.86 6.89 -5.80
C LEU A 37 20.10 7.85 -6.73
N ILE A 38 18.92 7.41 -7.17
CA ILE A 38 17.95 8.25 -7.88
C ILE A 38 17.45 9.33 -6.91
N LYS A 39 17.47 10.59 -7.35
CA LYS A 39 17.05 11.74 -6.54
C LYS A 39 15.52 11.91 -6.55
N PRO A 40 14.91 12.49 -5.50
CA PRO A 40 13.46 12.68 -5.41
C PRO A 40 12.85 13.40 -6.62
N GLU A 41 13.53 14.41 -7.15
CA GLU A 41 13.09 15.19 -8.30
C GLU A 41 13.13 14.44 -9.65
N GLN A 42 13.68 13.22 -9.67
CA GLN A 42 13.73 12.38 -10.87
C GLN A 42 12.52 11.44 -10.98
N PHE A 43 11.66 11.36 -9.97
CA PHE A 43 10.45 10.57 -10.02
C PHE A 43 9.30 11.33 -10.71
N PRO A 44 8.46 10.66 -11.51
CA PRO A 44 8.52 9.24 -11.88
C PRO A 44 9.73 8.91 -12.74
N TYR A 45 10.46 7.84 -12.40
CA TYR A 45 11.76 7.51 -12.98
C TYR A 45 11.69 6.32 -13.93
N LYS A 46 11.87 6.56 -15.23
CA LYS A 46 11.96 5.49 -16.23
C LYS A 46 13.34 4.83 -16.20
N ASN A 47 13.40 3.59 -15.70
CA ASN A 47 14.64 2.84 -15.59
C ASN A 47 15.04 2.19 -16.93
N LYS A 48 16.27 1.66 -16.99
CA LYS A 48 16.84 1.07 -18.21
C LYS A 48 16.23 -0.28 -18.61
N THR A 49 15.48 -0.92 -17.71
CA THR A 49 14.81 -2.20 -17.94
C THR A 49 13.34 -2.04 -18.35
N GLY A 50 12.85 -0.80 -18.48
CA GLY A 50 11.50 -0.50 -18.99
C GLY A 50 10.44 -0.23 -17.92
N TRP A 51 10.81 -0.23 -16.63
CA TRP A 51 9.91 0.15 -15.53
C TRP A 51 9.91 1.66 -15.32
N GLU A 52 8.80 2.19 -14.82
CA GLU A 52 8.68 3.57 -14.36
C GLU A 52 8.41 3.56 -12.86
N TYR A 53 9.40 3.95 -12.05
CA TYR A 53 9.25 3.97 -10.60
C TYR A 53 8.36 5.15 -10.20
N ASP A 54 7.41 4.91 -9.31
CA ASP A 54 6.36 5.85 -8.92
C ASP A 54 6.90 7.03 -8.09
N SER A 55 7.64 6.76 -7.01
CA SER A 55 8.24 7.78 -6.15
C SER A 55 9.38 7.23 -5.30
N GLY A 56 10.20 8.13 -4.72
CA GLY A 56 11.31 7.72 -3.87
C GLY A 56 12.03 8.88 -3.19
N ASN A 57 12.49 8.66 -1.95
CA ASN A 57 13.40 9.58 -1.25
C ASN A 57 14.54 8.80 -0.60
N TYR A 58 15.43 8.31 -1.46
CA TYR A 58 16.37 7.25 -1.12
C TYR A 58 17.49 7.71 -0.21
N GLU A 59 18.08 8.88 -0.48
CA GLU A 59 19.16 9.42 0.32
C GLU A 59 18.74 9.61 1.78
N VAL A 60 17.53 10.14 2.01
CA VAL A 60 16.98 10.33 3.36
C VAL A 60 16.85 9.00 4.09
N ALA A 61 16.34 7.95 3.43
CA ALA A 61 16.18 6.64 4.04
C ALA A 61 17.53 5.97 4.35
N LEU A 62 18.50 6.03 3.43
CA LEU A 62 19.83 5.45 3.66
C LEU A 62 20.55 6.16 4.80
N ARG A 63 20.57 7.50 4.81
CA ARG A 63 21.19 8.28 5.89
C ARG A 63 20.53 8.02 7.24
N LYS A 64 19.19 7.90 7.29
CA LYS A 64 18.47 7.56 8.51
C LYS A 64 18.85 6.17 9.03
N SER A 65 18.95 5.18 8.16
CA SER A 65 19.39 3.82 8.52
C SER A 65 20.82 3.81 9.05
N MET A 66 21.74 4.52 8.38
CA MET A 66 23.13 4.69 8.83
C MET A 66 23.23 5.36 10.21
N ALA A 67 22.43 6.41 10.45
CA ALA A 67 22.40 7.08 11.74
C ALA A 67 21.84 6.18 12.84
N MET A 68 20.77 5.42 12.58
CA MET A 68 20.20 4.46 13.53
C MET A 68 21.19 3.35 13.90
N ALA A 69 22.01 2.90 12.94
CA ALA A 69 23.02 1.89 13.17
C ALA A 69 24.30 2.42 13.83
N GLY A 70 24.53 3.74 13.87
CA GLY A 70 25.81 4.30 14.29
C GLY A 70 26.94 3.95 13.30
N TYR A 71 26.66 4.04 12.00
CA TYR A 71 27.52 3.49 10.94
C TYR A 71 29.00 3.93 11.00
N GLU A 72 29.28 5.20 11.27
CA GLU A 72 30.65 5.70 11.40
C GLU A 72 31.38 5.09 12.60
N ASP A 73 30.68 4.89 13.72
CA ASP A 73 31.24 4.24 14.91
C ASP A 73 31.50 2.75 14.64
N LEU A 74 30.57 2.07 13.96
CA LEU A 74 30.75 0.69 13.53
C LEU A 74 31.94 0.51 12.58
N ARG A 75 32.18 1.48 11.69
CA ARG A 75 33.34 1.46 10.79
C ARG A 75 34.65 1.54 11.57
N ARG A 76 34.74 2.42 12.57
CA ARG A 76 35.91 2.48 13.47
C ARG A 76 36.09 1.18 14.27
N GLU A 77 35.01 0.67 14.86
CA GLU A 77 35.04 -0.60 15.61
C GLU A 77 35.52 -1.75 14.73
N GLN A 78 35.05 -1.83 13.48
CA GLN A 78 35.47 -2.85 12.52
C GLN A 78 36.98 -2.80 12.25
N GLU A 79 37.56 -1.61 12.12
CA GLU A 79 39.01 -1.44 11.93
C GLU A 79 39.78 -1.91 13.18
N GLU A 80 39.34 -1.51 14.37
CA GLU A 80 39.94 -1.92 15.65
C GLU A 80 39.87 -3.44 15.86
N LYS A 81 38.72 -4.06 15.58
CA LYS A 81 38.54 -5.52 15.65
C LYS A 81 39.45 -6.25 14.67
N ARG A 82 39.53 -5.80 13.42
CA ARG A 82 40.42 -6.38 12.41
C ARG A 82 41.89 -6.29 12.81
N ALA A 83 42.31 -5.21 13.45
CA ALA A 83 43.67 -5.07 13.97
C ALA A 83 44.01 -6.11 15.06
N ARG A 84 43.00 -6.65 15.77
CA ARG A 84 43.15 -7.74 16.75
C ARG A 84 42.97 -9.14 16.14
N GLY A 85 42.74 -9.24 14.83
CA GLY A 85 42.47 -10.51 14.14
C GLY A 85 41.02 -11.00 14.26
N GLU A 86 40.11 -10.16 14.74
CA GLU A 86 38.67 -10.45 14.82
C GLU A 86 37.97 -10.09 13.49
N LEU A 87 36.97 -10.88 13.09
CA LEU A 87 36.24 -10.67 11.83
C LEU A 87 34.86 -10.05 12.09
N MET A 88 34.76 -8.72 11.95
CA MET A 88 33.49 -7.99 11.97
C MET A 88 33.04 -7.63 10.55
N GLY A 89 31.79 -7.94 10.22
CA GLY A 89 31.11 -7.60 8.97
C GLY A 89 30.07 -6.52 9.17
N ILE A 90 29.99 -5.58 8.22
CA ILE A 90 28.91 -4.58 8.13
C ILE A 90 28.34 -4.68 6.73
N GLY A 91 27.13 -5.21 6.62
CA GLY A 91 26.37 -5.35 5.37
C GLY A 91 25.36 -4.23 5.20
N ILE A 92 25.23 -3.72 3.98
CA ILE A 92 24.20 -2.75 3.61
C ILE A 92 23.41 -3.32 2.43
N SER A 93 22.09 -3.24 2.50
CA SER A 93 21.20 -3.50 1.37
C SER A 93 20.24 -2.32 1.22
N PHE A 94 20.42 -1.53 0.16
CA PHE A 94 19.45 -0.54 -0.27
C PHE A 94 18.70 -1.07 -1.49
N PHE A 95 17.38 -1.19 -1.42
CA PHE A 95 16.60 -1.82 -2.49
C PHE A 95 15.37 -1.02 -2.86
N THR A 96 14.98 -1.14 -4.12
CA THR A 96 13.66 -0.76 -4.64
C THR A 96 12.93 -2.04 -5.05
N GLU A 97 11.77 -2.28 -4.47
CA GLU A 97 10.89 -3.40 -4.80
C GLU A 97 9.98 -3.05 -5.98
N THR A 98 9.28 -4.04 -6.50
CA THR A 98 8.30 -3.90 -7.59
C THR A 98 7.11 -4.82 -7.29
N VAL A 99 6.05 -4.24 -6.73
CA VAL A 99 4.87 -4.98 -6.23
C VAL A 99 3.58 -4.44 -6.84
N GLY A 100 2.47 -5.16 -6.63
CA GLY A 100 1.19 -4.75 -7.22
C GLY A 100 1.06 -5.18 -8.67
N ALA A 101 1.56 -6.38 -9.01
CA ALA A 101 1.37 -6.98 -10.33
C ALA A 101 -0.10 -6.91 -10.73
N GLY A 102 -0.36 -6.25 -11.85
CA GLY A 102 -1.58 -5.45 -11.97
C GLY A 102 -1.97 -5.06 -13.38
N PRO A 103 -1.23 -4.15 -14.05
CA PRO A 103 -1.67 -3.54 -15.30
C PRO A 103 -2.04 -4.59 -16.36
N ARG A 104 -3.34 -4.76 -16.64
CA ARG A 104 -3.85 -5.88 -17.45
C ARG A 104 -3.32 -5.91 -18.88
N LYS A 105 -2.86 -4.76 -19.37
CA LYS A 105 -2.26 -4.60 -20.71
C LYS A 105 -0.97 -5.42 -20.86
N HIS A 106 -0.27 -5.66 -19.75
CA HIS A 106 1.06 -6.26 -19.74
C HIS A 106 1.16 -7.48 -18.84
N MET A 107 0.18 -7.71 -17.97
CA MET A 107 0.23 -8.74 -16.94
C MET A 107 -1.09 -9.49 -16.85
N ASP A 108 -1.01 -10.81 -17.00
CA ASP A 108 -2.12 -11.74 -16.83
C ASP A 108 -1.66 -13.02 -16.13
N ILE A 109 -2.62 -13.73 -15.53
CA ILE A 109 -2.46 -15.13 -15.12
C ILE A 109 -3.40 -15.94 -16.01
N VAL A 110 -2.84 -16.75 -16.90
CA VAL A 110 -3.59 -17.63 -17.82
C VAL A 110 -4.67 -16.91 -18.66
N GLY A 111 -4.39 -15.69 -19.10
CA GLY A 111 -5.28 -14.83 -19.89
C GLY A 111 -6.21 -13.93 -19.06
N LEU A 112 -6.16 -14.03 -17.72
CA LEU A 112 -6.92 -13.21 -16.80
C LEU A 112 -6.08 -12.01 -16.38
N GLY A 113 -6.52 -10.79 -16.75
CA GLY A 113 -5.83 -9.56 -16.37
C GLY A 113 -5.66 -9.45 -14.85
N MET A 114 -4.54 -8.89 -14.39
CA MET A 114 -4.21 -8.85 -12.96
C MET A 114 -4.91 -7.74 -12.16
N ASN A 115 -6.16 -7.42 -12.49
CA ASN A 115 -7.02 -6.53 -11.71
C ASN A 115 -7.62 -7.23 -10.48
N ASP A 116 -8.12 -6.45 -9.53
CA ASP A 116 -8.88 -6.95 -8.38
C ASP A 116 -10.19 -6.19 -8.21
N GLY A 117 -11.20 -6.88 -7.68
CA GLY A 117 -12.49 -6.30 -7.31
C GLY A 117 -12.66 -6.04 -5.82
N ALA A 118 -13.53 -5.07 -5.51
CA ALA A 118 -14.11 -4.83 -4.19
C ALA A 118 -15.60 -4.45 -4.31
N GLU A 119 -16.44 -5.00 -3.43
CA GLU A 119 -17.84 -4.61 -3.23
C GLU A 119 -17.97 -4.07 -1.80
N LEU A 120 -18.64 -2.92 -1.63
CA LEU A 120 -18.95 -2.37 -0.32
C LEU A 120 -20.45 -2.18 -0.20
N ARG A 121 -21.02 -2.64 0.91
CA ARG A 121 -22.42 -2.44 1.27
C ARG A 121 -22.53 -1.87 2.67
N ILE A 122 -23.33 -0.82 2.82
CA ILE A 122 -23.70 -0.25 4.11
C ILE A 122 -25.11 -0.74 4.46
N HIS A 123 -25.27 -1.28 5.67
CA HIS A 123 -26.53 -1.72 6.21
C HIS A 123 -27.37 -0.54 6.73
N PRO A 124 -28.71 -0.68 6.85
CA PRO A 124 -29.56 0.38 7.39
C PRO A 124 -29.12 0.91 8.77
N THR A 125 -28.45 0.09 9.57
CA THR A 125 -27.94 0.45 10.90
C THR A 125 -26.64 1.29 10.87
N GLY A 126 -26.04 1.51 9.70
CA GLY A 126 -24.76 2.17 9.54
C GLY A 126 -23.53 1.27 9.71
N LYS A 127 -23.72 -0.05 9.88
CA LYS A 127 -22.63 -1.06 9.77
C LYS A 127 -22.33 -1.37 8.32
N ALA A 128 -21.19 -1.98 8.02
CA ALA A 128 -20.81 -2.29 6.64
C ALA A 128 -20.25 -3.69 6.46
N VAL A 129 -20.32 -4.17 5.22
CA VAL A 129 -19.59 -5.35 4.74
C VAL A 129 -18.81 -4.94 3.51
N VAL A 130 -17.50 -5.18 3.52
CA VAL A 130 -16.64 -5.06 2.33
C VAL A 130 -16.17 -6.44 1.89
N ARG A 131 -16.48 -6.81 0.65
CA ARG A 131 -16.00 -8.04 0.02
C ARG A 131 -14.84 -7.69 -0.88
N ILE A 132 -13.76 -8.47 -0.77
CA ILE A 132 -12.54 -8.26 -1.52
C ILE A 132 -12.13 -9.55 -2.23
N SER A 133 -11.50 -9.39 -3.38
CA SER A 133 -11.08 -10.51 -4.22
C SER A 133 -9.75 -11.15 -3.80
N VAL A 134 -8.99 -10.49 -2.93
CA VAL A 134 -7.76 -11.03 -2.32
C VAL A 134 -8.07 -11.99 -1.18
N GLN A 135 -7.18 -12.93 -0.90
CA GLN A 135 -7.32 -13.89 0.19
C GLN A 135 -6.27 -13.60 1.26
N SER A 136 -6.66 -13.60 2.54
CA SER A 136 -5.71 -13.48 3.66
C SER A 136 -5.03 -14.83 3.93
N GLN A 137 -3.75 -14.81 4.33
CA GLN A 137 -3.00 -15.95 4.89
C GLN A 137 -2.31 -15.57 6.21
N GLY A 138 -2.76 -14.49 6.88
CA GLY A 138 -2.21 -14.03 8.16
C GLY A 138 -1.65 -12.59 8.16
N GLN A 139 -1.68 -11.89 7.04
CA GLN A 139 -1.24 -10.50 6.89
C GLN A 139 -2.24 -9.45 7.43
N GLY A 140 -3.41 -9.87 7.92
CA GLY A 140 -4.39 -9.01 8.57
C GLY A 140 -5.23 -8.17 7.61
N HIS A 141 -5.68 -8.75 6.50
CA HIS A 141 -6.59 -8.09 5.55
C HIS A 141 -7.89 -7.63 6.22
N GLU A 142 -8.42 -8.46 7.12
CA GLU A 142 -9.65 -8.22 7.87
C GLU A 142 -9.59 -6.91 8.67
N THR A 143 -8.43 -6.61 9.25
CA THR A 143 -8.19 -5.36 9.97
C THR A 143 -7.89 -4.20 9.02
N THR A 144 -6.96 -4.41 8.08
CA THR A 144 -6.38 -3.30 7.30
C THR A 144 -7.35 -2.77 6.23
N PHE A 145 -8.18 -3.61 5.62
CA PHE A 145 -9.18 -3.13 4.67
C PHE A 145 -10.37 -2.47 5.36
N ALA A 146 -10.78 -2.94 6.54
CA ALA A 146 -11.76 -2.23 7.37
C ALA A 146 -11.29 -0.81 7.70
N GLN A 147 -10.00 -0.63 8.02
CA GLN A 147 -9.41 0.69 8.26
C GLN A 147 -9.44 1.62 7.03
N ILE A 148 -9.22 1.09 5.82
CA ILE A 148 -9.33 1.89 4.58
C ILE A 148 -10.77 2.37 4.38
N VAL A 149 -11.75 1.47 4.53
CA VAL A 149 -13.17 1.86 4.44
C VAL A 149 -13.50 2.90 5.50
N ALA A 150 -13.13 2.65 6.76
CA ALA A 150 -13.37 3.55 7.88
C ALA A 150 -12.82 4.96 7.63
N GLU A 151 -11.63 5.08 7.03
CA GLU A 151 -11.06 6.37 6.68
C GLU A 151 -11.88 7.11 5.61
N GLU A 152 -12.30 6.40 4.56
CA GLU A 152 -13.01 7.01 3.43
C GLU A 152 -14.45 7.43 3.76
N ILE A 153 -15.15 6.70 4.65
CA ILE A 153 -16.59 6.91 4.91
C ILE A 153 -16.96 7.19 6.37
N GLY A 154 -16.01 7.08 7.31
CA GLY A 154 -16.20 7.44 8.72
C GLY A 154 -17.01 6.47 9.58
N ILE A 155 -17.24 5.23 9.11
CA ILE A 155 -17.78 4.14 9.94
C ILE A 155 -16.63 3.56 10.79
N PRO A 156 -16.82 3.28 12.09
CA PRO A 156 -15.78 2.65 12.91
C PRO A 156 -15.33 1.31 12.30
N PRO A 157 -14.01 1.00 12.25
CA PRO A 157 -13.52 -0.22 11.63
C PRO A 157 -14.07 -1.52 12.27
N GLU A 158 -14.42 -1.50 13.54
CA GLU A 158 -15.07 -2.61 14.26
C GLU A 158 -16.51 -2.90 13.82
N ASP A 159 -17.14 -1.95 13.11
CA ASP A 159 -18.48 -2.08 12.52
C ASP A 159 -18.42 -2.41 11.02
N ILE A 160 -17.25 -2.80 10.52
CA ILE A 160 -17.00 -3.14 9.11
C ILE A 160 -16.49 -4.58 9.04
N ASP A 161 -17.35 -5.48 8.56
CA ASP A 161 -16.96 -6.86 8.30
C ASP A 161 -16.24 -6.95 6.95
N VAL A 162 -15.08 -7.61 6.92
CA VAL A 162 -14.33 -7.88 5.69
C VAL A 162 -14.51 -9.35 5.30
N VAL A 163 -14.97 -9.59 4.08
CA VAL A 163 -15.21 -10.94 3.53
C VAL A 163 -14.25 -11.20 2.38
N HIS A 164 -13.54 -12.33 2.45
CA HIS A 164 -12.66 -12.81 1.39
C HIS A 164 -12.63 -14.34 1.30
N GLY A 165 -12.24 -14.86 0.13
CA GLY A 165 -11.88 -16.27 -0.05
C GLY A 165 -13.02 -17.22 -0.42
N ASP A 166 -14.26 -16.74 -0.47
CA ASP A 166 -15.42 -17.49 -0.97
C ASP A 166 -15.86 -16.93 -2.32
N THR A 167 -15.63 -17.70 -3.39
CA THR A 167 -15.92 -17.27 -4.77
C THR A 167 -17.40 -17.08 -5.05
N ASP A 168 -18.29 -17.61 -4.23
CA ASP A 168 -19.74 -17.36 -4.33
C ASP A 168 -20.14 -16.03 -3.67
N GLN A 169 -19.26 -15.44 -2.86
CA GLN A 169 -19.55 -14.28 -2.01
C GLN A 169 -18.62 -13.09 -2.25
N THR A 170 -17.57 -13.22 -3.07
CA THR A 170 -16.58 -12.16 -3.29
C THR A 170 -16.46 -11.81 -4.77
N PRO A 171 -16.14 -10.55 -5.12
CA PRO A 171 -15.87 -10.21 -6.51
C PRO A 171 -14.67 -10.99 -7.03
N PHE A 172 -14.61 -11.17 -8.35
CA PHE A 172 -13.49 -11.82 -9.01
C PHE A 172 -12.18 -11.04 -8.82
N GLY A 173 -11.09 -11.76 -8.66
CA GLY A 173 -9.72 -11.23 -8.71
C GLY A 173 -8.72 -12.36 -8.59
N LEU A 174 -7.44 -12.01 -8.52
CA LEU A 174 -6.37 -13.01 -8.64
C LEU A 174 -5.75 -13.44 -7.32
N GLY A 175 -6.33 -13.05 -6.18
CA GLY A 175 -5.83 -13.44 -4.87
C GLY A 175 -4.55 -12.70 -4.45
N THR A 176 -3.86 -13.27 -3.46
CA THR A 176 -2.72 -12.60 -2.80
C THR A 176 -1.41 -13.32 -3.03
N TYR A 177 -0.47 -12.58 -3.60
CA TYR A 177 0.95 -12.90 -3.79
C TYR A 177 1.67 -11.63 -4.27
N GLY A 178 3.00 -11.64 -4.34
CA GLY A 178 3.78 -10.50 -4.86
C GLY A 178 3.40 -9.15 -4.25
N SER A 179 3.03 -9.17 -2.97
CA SER A 179 2.57 -8.03 -2.18
C SER A 179 1.51 -7.16 -2.86
N ARG A 180 0.63 -7.77 -3.68
CA ARG A 180 -0.34 -7.02 -4.51
C ARG A 180 -1.62 -6.59 -3.81
N SER A 181 -1.92 -7.12 -2.62
CA SER A 181 -3.19 -6.84 -1.94
C SER A 181 -3.41 -5.35 -1.68
N THR A 182 -2.45 -4.65 -1.10
CA THR A 182 -2.59 -3.21 -0.84
C THR A 182 -2.60 -2.39 -2.14
N PRO A 183 -1.65 -2.58 -3.08
CA PRO A 183 -1.65 -1.83 -4.33
C PRO A 183 -2.92 -1.97 -5.17
N VAL A 184 -3.48 -3.18 -5.29
CA VAL A 184 -4.59 -3.46 -6.21
C VAL A 184 -5.93 -3.50 -5.48
N SER A 185 -6.12 -4.45 -4.56
CA SER A 185 -7.37 -4.52 -3.77
C SER A 185 -7.53 -3.34 -2.82
N GLY A 186 -6.47 -2.80 -2.23
CA GLY A 186 -6.57 -1.60 -1.38
C GLY A 186 -7.04 -0.37 -2.15
N ALA A 187 -6.58 -0.21 -3.40
CA ALA A 187 -7.10 0.81 -4.29
C ALA A 187 -8.57 0.56 -4.68
N ALA A 188 -8.96 -0.69 -4.98
CA ALA A 188 -10.36 -1.05 -5.23
C ALA A 188 -11.26 -0.73 -4.02
N VAL A 189 -10.82 -1.06 -2.80
CA VAL A 189 -11.51 -0.77 -1.54
C VAL A 189 -11.67 0.74 -1.32
N ALA A 190 -10.62 1.54 -1.54
CA ALA A 190 -10.72 2.99 -1.43
C ALA A 190 -11.68 3.58 -2.48
N LEU A 191 -11.62 3.10 -3.73
CA LEU A 191 -12.49 3.58 -4.80
C LEU A 191 -13.95 3.21 -4.59
N VAL A 192 -14.25 1.99 -4.13
CA VAL A 192 -15.63 1.57 -3.85
C VAL A 192 -16.20 2.35 -2.65
N ALA A 193 -15.38 2.61 -1.63
CA ALA A 193 -15.76 3.46 -0.49
C ALA A 193 -16.06 4.90 -0.92
N ARG A 194 -15.25 5.49 -1.80
CA ARG A 194 -15.53 6.81 -2.40
C ARG A 194 -16.80 6.81 -3.23
N LYS A 195 -17.05 5.75 -4.01
CA LYS A 195 -18.28 5.62 -4.81
C LYS A 195 -19.53 5.55 -3.93
N VAL A 196 -19.47 4.82 -2.81
CA VAL A 196 -20.53 4.80 -1.78
C VAL A 196 -20.70 6.19 -1.15
N ARG A 197 -19.60 6.88 -0.80
CA ARG A 197 -19.65 8.23 -0.25
C ARG A 197 -20.32 9.23 -1.21
N GLU A 198 -19.99 9.16 -2.50
CA GLU A 198 -20.64 10.00 -3.52
C GLU A 198 -22.13 9.64 -3.68
N LYS A 199 -22.52 8.36 -3.63
CA LYS A 199 -23.93 7.96 -3.60
C LYS A 199 -24.65 8.53 -2.37
N ALA A 200 -24.01 8.46 -1.20
CA ALA A 200 -24.52 9.01 0.07
C ALA A 200 -24.79 10.52 -0.01
N LYS A 201 -24.01 11.27 -0.80
CA LYS A 201 -24.21 12.71 -1.00
C LYS A 201 -25.59 13.04 -1.58
N PHE A 202 -26.05 12.27 -2.57
CA PHE A 202 -27.35 12.48 -3.20
C PHE A 202 -28.50 12.16 -2.25
N ILE A 203 -28.35 11.13 -1.42
CA ILE A 203 -29.33 10.74 -0.41
C ILE A 203 -29.37 11.79 0.69
N ALA A 204 -28.22 12.25 1.18
CA ALA A 204 -28.13 13.33 2.14
C ALA A 204 -28.78 14.62 1.62
N ALA A 205 -28.55 14.97 0.35
CA ALA A 205 -29.15 16.14 -0.29
C ALA A 205 -30.69 16.05 -0.30
N ALA A 206 -31.24 14.88 -0.66
CA ALA A 206 -32.68 14.63 -0.61
C ALA A 206 -33.24 14.73 0.82
N MET A 207 -32.53 14.17 1.81
CA MET A 207 -32.93 14.24 3.23
C MET A 207 -32.88 15.65 3.82
N LEU A 208 -32.00 16.49 3.30
CA LEU A 208 -31.79 17.88 3.75
C LEU A 208 -32.51 18.90 2.87
N GLU A 209 -33.30 18.43 1.89
CA GLU A 209 -34.03 19.26 0.92
C GLU A 209 -33.13 20.32 0.25
N THR A 210 -31.90 19.92 -0.09
CA THR A 210 -30.89 20.78 -0.69
C THR A 210 -30.31 20.15 -1.95
N ARG A 211 -29.43 20.87 -2.64
CA ARG A 211 -28.73 20.36 -3.81
C ARG A 211 -27.42 19.68 -3.39
N PRO A 212 -26.99 18.59 -4.05
CA PRO A 212 -25.72 17.93 -3.73
C PRO A 212 -24.53 18.90 -3.73
N GLU A 213 -24.49 19.87 -4.66
CA GLU A 213 -23.41 20.87 -4.73
C GLU A 213 -23.34 21.80 -3.52
N ASP A 214 -24.41 21.91 -2.72
CA ASP A 214 -24.49 22.73 -1.52
C ASP A 214 -24.07 21.95 -0.26
N LEU A 215 -23.57 20.71 -0.42
CA LEU A 215 -23.05 19.89 0.66
C LEU A 215 -21.51 19.87 0.72
N GLU A 216 -21.00 19.80 1.94
CA GLU A 216 -19.61 19.52 2.29
C GLU A 216 -19.50 18.21 3.07
N TRP A 217 -18.36 17.55 2.92
CA TRP A 217 -18.04 16.29 3.60
C TRP A 217 -17.07 16.56 4.74
N GLU A 218 -17.38 15.99 5.89
CA GLU A 218 -16.39 15.66 6.91
C GLU A 218 -16.50 14.17 7.23
N LYS A 219 -15.42 13.57 7.75
CA LYS A 219 -15.35 12.12 7.97
C LYS A 219 -16.58 11.61 8.76
N GLY A 220 -17.45 10.89 8.07
CA GLY A 220 -18.65 10.28 8.65
C GLY A 220 -19.96 11.04 8.43
N ARG A 221 -19.97 12.24 7.82
CA ARG A 221 -21.22 12.97 7.55
C ARG A 221 -21.15 13.98 6.40
N TRP A 222 -22.30 14.21 5.78
CA TRP A 222 -22.52 15.31 4.84
C TRP A 222 -23.31 16.43 5.54
N PHE A 223 -22.94 17.70 5.31
CA PHE A 223 -23.59 18.87 5.90
C PHE A 223 -23.72 20.04 4.91
N VAL A 224 -24.61 20.98 5.18
CA VAL A 224 -24.86 22.15 4.32
C VAL A 224 -23.73 23.17 4.42
N LYS A 225 -23.22 23.64 3.28
CA LYS A 225 -22.19 24.69 3.21
C LYS A 225 -22.60 25.93 3.99
N GLY A 226 -21.71 26.39 4.87
CA GLY A 226 -21.93 27.58 5.69
C GLY A 226 -22.76 27.34 6.96
N ASP A 227 -23.41 26.18 7.12
CA ASP A 227 -24.08 25.79 8.36
C ASP A 227 -23.80 24.32 8.72
N PRO A 228 -22.66 24.03 9.38
CA PRO A 228 -22.29 22.68 9.80
C PRO A 228 -23.26 22.05 10.81
N SER A 229 -24.21 22.79 11.39
CA SER A 229 -25.21 22.22 12.29
C SER A 229 -26.29 21.42 11.56
N VAL A 230 -26.46 21.68 10.25
CA VAL A 230 -27.43 21.01 9.39
C VAL A 230 -26.72 19.94 8.57
N GLY A 231 -26.76 18.68 9.04
CA GLY A 231 -26.13 17.56 8.34
C GLY A 231 -26.70 16.20 8.71
N LYS A 232 -26.24 15.17 8.00
CA LYS A 232 -26.60 13.77 8.22
C LYS A 232 -25.37 12.88 8.26
N THR A 233 -25.28 12.09 9.31
CA THR A 233 -24.26 11.05 9.49
C THR A 233 -24.44 9.93 8.48
N MET A 234 -23.38 9.15 8.23
CA MET A 234 -23.43 7.99 7.36
C MET A 234 -24.49 6.98 7.82
N ALA A 235 -24.70 6.82 9.14
CA ALA A 235 -25.74 5.95 9.68
C ALA A 235 -27.16 6.48 9.39
N GLU A 236 -27.39 7.78 9.57
CA GLU A 236 -28.69 8.38 9.21
C GLU A 236 -28.95 8.30 7.70
N ILE A 237 -27.92 8.51 6.88
CA ILE A 237 -28.02 8.41 5.41
C ILE A 237 -28.32 6.97 5.00
N ALA A 238 -27.64 5.98 5.60
CA ALA A 238 -27.91 4.57 5.34
C ALA A 238 -29.37 4.20 5.71
N MET A 239 -29.86 4.66 6.87
CA MET A 239 -31.27 4.48 7.23
C MET A 239 -32.21 5.17 6.23
N GLY A 240 -31.88 6.39 5.82
CA GLY A 240 -32.66 7.17 4.85
C GLY A 240 -32.72 6.52 3.47
N ALA A 241 -31.63 5.91 3.02
CA ALA A 241 -31.54 5.18 1.75
C ALA A 241 -32.59 4.07 1.66
N HIS A 242 -32.74 3.29 2.74
CA HIS A 242 -33.69 2.17 2.84
C HIS A 242 -35.09 2.59 3.34
N GLY A 243 -35.29 3.86 3.65
CA GLY A 243 -36.50 4.39 4.26
C GLY A 243 -37.52 4.90 3.24
N THR A 244 -38.27 5.92 3.66
CA THR A 244 -39.32 6.55 2.85
C THR A 244 -38.88 7.87 2.20
N VAL A 245 -37.58 8.17 2.23
CA VAL A 245 -37.04 9.39 1.60
C VAL A 245 -37.28 9.30 0.11
N THR A 246 -37.84 10.35 -0.50
CA THR A 246 -37.96 10.42 -1.96
C THR A 246 -36.57 10.61 -2.55
N LEU A 247 -36.04 9.56 -3.18
CA LEU A 247 -34.69 9.57 -3.74
C LEU A 247 -34.67 10.22 -5.13
N PRO A 248 -33.55 10.85 -5.53
CA PRO A 248 -33.38 11.36 -6.88
C PRO A 248 -33.46 10.25 -7.94
N GLU A 249 -33.81 10.61 -9.17
CA GLU A 249 -33.80 9.69 -10.31
C GLU A 249 -32.42 9.01 -10.46
N GLY A 250 -32.42 7.69 -10.65
CA GLY A 250 -31.19 6.89 -10.78
C GLY A 250 -30.56 6.43 -9.47
N ILE A 251 -31.14 6.78 -8.30
CA ILE A 251 -30.73 6.25 -6.99
C ILE A 251 -31.74 5.19 -6.54
N ASP A 252 -31.27 3.95 -6.37
CA ASP A 252 -32.09 2.74 -6.20
C ASP A 252 -32.44 2.37 -4.74
N GLY A 253 -32.07 3.20 -3.75
CA GLY A 253 -32.41 3.00 -2.34
C GLY A 253 -31.50 2.05 -1.56
N ASN A 254 -30.43 1.56 -2.18
CA ASN A 254 -29.34 0.93 -1.43
C ASN A 254 -28.16 1.86 -1.25
N LEU A 255 -27.31 1.58 -0.26
CA LEU A 255 -26.03 2.26 -0.10
C LEU A 255 -24.89 1.27 -0.30
N ASP A 256 -24.66 0.92 -1.56
CA ASP A 256 -23.66 -0.03 -2.00
C ASP A 256 -22.98 0.42 -3.30
N ALA A 257 -21.83 -0.22 -3.58
CA ALA A 257 -21.16 -0.13 -4.85
C ALA A 257 -20.24 -1.34 -5.07
N GLU A 258 -19.88 -1.55 -6.34
CA GLU A 258 -18.82 -2.46 -6.76
C GLU A 258 -17.84 -1.70 -7.66
N VAL A 259 -16.55 -2.06 -7.53
CA VAL A 259 -15.44 -1.55 -8.34
C VAL A 259 -14.49 -2.70 -8.68
N THR A 260 -14.05 -2.73 -9.94
CA THR A 260 -12.85 -3.47 -10.36
C THR A 260 -11.74 -2.47 -10.66
N TYR A 261 -10.56 -2.67 -10.07
CA TYR A 261 -9.41 -1.79 -10.25
C TYR A 261 -8.33 -2.44 -11.12
N ASP A 262 -8.10 -1.84 -12.28
CA ASP A 262 -6.96 -2.11 -13.16
C ASP A 262 -5.89 -1.04 -12.88
N PRO A 263 -4.79 -1.38 -12.20
CA PRO A 263 -3.81 -0.39 -11.79
C PRO A 263 -3.05 0.16 -13.01
N PRO A 264 -2.77 1.48 -13.05
CA PRO A 264 -2.07 2.09 -14.19
C PRO A 264 -0.58 1.74 -14.23
N ASN A 265 0.00 1.38 -13.08
CA ASN A 265 1.39 1.00 -12.90
C ASN A 265 1.53 0.09 -11.67
N LEU A 266 2.72 -0.43 -11.42
CA LEU A 266 3.10 -1.09 -10.17
C LEU A 266 3.44 -0.03 -9.11
N THR A 267 3.63 -0.47 -7.88
CA THR A 267 4.15 0.37 -6.79
C THR A 267 5.58 -0.05 -6.43
N PHE A 268 6.45 0.91 -6.12
CA PHE A 268 7.89 0.67 -5.96
C PHE A 268 8.39 1.04 -4.55
N PRO A 269 7.98 0.30 -3.50
CA PRO A 269 8.46 0.57 -2.15
C PRO A 269 9.96 0.33 -2.05
N PHE A 270 10.64 1.01 -1.14
CA PHE A 270 12.08 0.91 -0.99
C PHE A 270 12.49 0.78 0.49
N GLY A 271 13.70 0.30 0.72
CA GLY A 271 14.23 0.09 2.06
C GLY A 271 15.75 0.16 2.13
N ALA A 272 16.27 0.49 3.31
CA ALA A 272 17.69 0.55 3.63
C ALA A 272 17.98 -0.29 4.88
N TYR A 273 18.55 -1.47 4.69
CA TYR A 273 18.89 -2.40 5.77
C TYR A 273 20.38 -2.40 6.04
N ILE A 274 20.74 -2.42 7.33
CA ILE A 274 22.13 -2.55 7.81
C ILE A 274 22.18 -3.74 8.77
N CYS A 275 23.15 -4.62 8.57
CA CYS A 275 23.38 -5.79 9.40
C CYS A 275 24.84 -5.81 9.84
N VAL A 276 25.06 -6.01 11.13
CA VAL A 276 26.38 -6.18 11.72
C VAL A 276 26.49 -7.62 12.18
N VAL A 277 27.59 -8.28 11.84
CA VAL A 277 27.87 -9.65 12.23
C VAL A 277 29.31 -9.79 12.72
N ASP A 278 29.52 -10.65 13.70
CA ASP A 278 30.86 -11.14 14.06
C ASP A 278 31.00 -12.60 13.56
N VAL A 279 32.17 -12.93 13.01
CA VAL A 279 32.48 -14.26 12.48
C VAL A 279 33.64 -14.87 13.27
N ASP A 280 33.43 -16.06 13.81
CA ASP A 280 34.51 -16.85 14.40
C ASP A 280 35.36 -17.47 13.26
N PRO A 281 36.65 -17.09 13.12
CA PRO A 281 37.48 -17.59 12.03
C PRO A 281 37.85 -19.08 12.16
N GLY A 282 37.78 -19.65 13.37
CA GLY A 282 38.06 -21.07 13.62
C GLY A 282 36.88 -21.98 13.34
N THR A 283 35.65 -21.51 13.56
CA THR A 283 34.43 -22.34 13.42
C THR A 283 33.54 -21.94 12.25
N GLY A 284 33.70 -20.74 11.72
CA GLY A 284 32.78 -20.16 10.73
C GLY A 284 31.42 -19.77 11.29
N HIS A 285 31.24 -19.80 12.62
CA HIS A 285 30.00 -19.38 13.26
C HIS A 285 29.78 -17.87 13.06
N VAL A 286 28.55 -17.49 12.69
CA VAL A 286 28.13 -16.10 12.46
C VAL A 286 27.05 -15.73 13.48
N LYS A 287 27.25 -14.61 14.17
CA LYS A 287 26.30 -14.04 15.13
C LYS A 287 25.97 -12.60 14.76
#